data_AF-N8W9D9-F1
#
_entry.id   AF-N8W9D9-F1
#
_cell.length_a   1.000
_cell.length_b   1.000
_cell.length_c   1.000
_cell.angle_alpha   90.00
_cell.angle_beta   90.00
_cell.angle_gamma   90.00
#
_symmetry.space_group_name_H-M   'P 1'
#
loop_
_entity.id
_entity.type
_entity.pdbx_description
1 polymer ?
#
loop_
_entity_poly.entity_id
_entity_poly.type
_entity_poly.pdbx_seq_one_letter_code
_entity_poly.pdbx_strand_id
1 'polypeptide(L)'
;MSLENIEKYLNCEFPSIYKKFLEKFNENAIIVFHCNFEVINRSNWTFVGQKKLIEPIYSKSKQDGLKWWQILTYYWRDSLNKKIGKKNSLNNLDEASVRNMVAVAYDEGDILYINVLKDFQIGVYLNDVNEVFDLNFTLEDIFSKMKVIYSD
;
A
#
# COMPACT_ATOMS: atom_id res chain seq x y z
N MET A 1 -15.61 -6.53 8.37
CA MET A 1 -14.99 -5.21 8.59
C MET A 1 -15.05 -4.48 7.26
N SER A 2 -15.63 -3.28 7.16
CA SER A 2 -15.81 -2.56 5.89
C SER A 2 -14.67 -1.57 5.65
N LEU A 3 -14.56 -1.03 4.43
CA LEU A 3 -13.65 0.08 4.12
C LEU A 3 -13.88 1.28 5.06
N GLU A 4 -15.14 1.52 5.47
CA GLU A 4 -15.52 2.55 6.45
C GLU A 4 -14.80 2.41 7.79
N ASN A 5 -14.43 1.20 8.20
CA ASN A 5 -13.69 1.01 9.45
C ASN A 5 -12.22 1.44 9.30
N ILE A 6 -11.66 1.30 8.10
CA ILE A 6 -10.33 1.84 7.78
C ILE A 6 -10.40 3.37 7.77
N GLU A 7 -11.43 3.93 7.13
CA GLU A 7 -11.67 5.38 7.12
C GLU A 7 -11.82 5.96 8.54
N LYS A 8 -12.62 5.31 9.40
CA LYS A 8 -12.75 5.68 10.82
C LYS A 8 -11.43 5.59 11.59
N TYR A 9 -10.64 4.54 11.34
CA TYR A 9 -9.35 4.36 12.01
C TYR A 9 -8.34 5.45 11.62
N LEU A 10 -8.37 5.87 10.35
CA LEU A 10 -7.51 6.91 9.80
C LEU A 10 -8.08 8.31 10.01
N ASN A 11 -9.32 8.42 10.52
CA ASN A 11 -10.07 9.66 10.64
C ASN A 11 -10.13 10.44 9.30
N CYS A 12 -10.33 9.72 8.20
CA CYS A 12 -10.30 10.27 6.85
C CYS A 12 -11.15 9.40 5.90
N GLU A 13 -11.87 10.03 4.97
CA GLU A 13 -12.67 9.32 3.96
C GLU A 13 -11.83 9.07 2.70
N PHE A 14 -11.81 7.84 2.18
CA PHE A 14 -11.12 7.56 0.93
C PHE A 14 -11.81 8.23 -0.26
N PRO A 15 -11.04 8.66 -1.28
CA PRO A 15 -11.62 9.25 -2.48
C PRO A 15 -12.61 8.32 -3.16
N SER A 16 -13.73 8.87 -3.63
CA SER A 16 -14.77 8.12 -4.34
C SER A 16 -14.25 7.30 -5.51
N ILE A 17 -13.20 7.77 -6.19
CA ILE A 17 -12.57 7.03 -7.31
C ILE A 17 -11.93 5.72 -6.84
N TYR A 18 -11.31 5.70 -5.65
CA TYR A 18 -10.74 4.49 -5.05
C TYR A 18 -11.83 3.52 -4.62
N LYS A 19 -12.90 4.01 -4.00
CA LYS A 19 -14.05 3.19 -3.59
C LYS A 19 -14.72 2.50 -4.78
N LYS A 20 -15.03 3.27 -5.83
CA LYS A 20 -15.57 2.75 -7.09
C LYS A 20 -14.62 1.77 -7.80
N PHE A 21 -13.32 1.93 -7.60
CA PHE A 21 -12.35 0.99 -8.15
C PHE A 21 -12.41 -0.35 -7.42
N LEU A 22 -12.42 -0.34 -6.07
CA LEU A 22 -12.54 -1.54 -5.24
C LEU A 22 -13.87 -2.30 -5.45
N GLU A 23 -14.94 -1.61 -5.84
CA GLU A 23 -16.24 -2.26 -6.15
C GLU A 23 -16.19 -3.16 -7.40
N LYS A 24 -15.15 -3.07 -8.23
CA LYS A 24 -15.03 -3.82 -9.49
C LYS A 24 -14.50 -5.24 -9.32
N PHE A 25 -13.96 -5.58 -8.16
CA PHE A 25 -13.31 -6.87 -7.91
C PHE A 25 -13.38 -7.22 -6.42
N ASN A 26 -13.35 -8.51 -6.10
CA ASN A 26 -13.60 -8.95 -4.72
C ASN A 26 -12.30 -9.05 -3.91
N GLU A 27 -11.29 -9.76 -4.43
CA GLU A 27 -10.06 -10.04 -3.69
C GLU A 27 -8.84 -9.43 -4.34
N ASN A 28 -8.65 -9.55 -5.65
CA ASN A 28 -7.48 -9.03 -6.33
C ASN A 28 -7.78 -8.55 -7.76
N ALA A 29 -7.05 -7.52 -8.18
CA ALA A 29 -6.97 -7.11 -9.57
C ALA A 29 -5.50 -6.99 -9.99
N ILE A 30 -5.13 -7.60 -11.11
CA ILE A 30 -3.79 -7.48 -11.69
C ILE A 30 -3.80 -6.30 -12.65
N ILE A 31 -2.89 -5.36 -12.44
CA ILE A 31 -2.83 -4.09 -13.14
C ILE A 31 -1.44 -3.88 -13.70
N VAL A 32 -1.38 -3.38 -14.94
CA VAL A 32 -0.18 -2.78 -15.50
C VAL A 32 -0.39 -1.28 -15.65
N PHE A 33 0.64 -0.52 -15.33
CA PHE A 33 0.63 0.93 -15.47
C PHE A 33 1.41 1.37 -16.70
N HIS A 34 0.85 2.32 -17.44
CA HIS A 34 1.50 2.99 -18.55
C HIS A 34 1.94 4.39 -18.12
N CYS A 35 2.95 4.47 -17.24
CA CYS A 35 3.46 5.73 -16.71
C CYS A 35 4.97 5.88 -16.92
N ASN A 36 5.47 7.11 -16.84
CA ASN A 36 6.91 7.42 -17.02
C ASN A 36 7.76 7.05 -15.79
N PHE A 37 7.17 6.46 -14.75
CA PHE A 37 7.90 6.07 -13.56
C PHE A 37 8.31 4.60 -13.66
N GLU A 38 9.59 4.37 -13.97
CA GLU A 38 10.10 3.04 -14.32
C GLU A 38 9.81 1.97 -13.28
N VAL A 39 9.86 2.32 -11.99
CA VAL A 39 9.62 1.39 -10.88
C VAL A 39 8.20 0.83 -10.93
N ILE A 40 7.19 1.66 -11.24
CA ILE A 40 5.81 1.19 -11.33
C ILE A 40 5.59 0.42 -12.65
N ASN A 41 6.17 0.90 -13.76
CA ASN A 41 5.89 0.41 -15.11
C ASN A 41 6.53 -0.97 -15.42
N ARG A 42 7.54 -1.38 -14.65
CA ARG A 42 8.23 -2.68 -14.84
C ARG A 42 7.45 -3.89 -14.31
N SER A 43 6.34 -3.67 -13.63
CA SER A 43 5.71 -4.65 -12.74
C SER A 43 4.22 -4.83 -12.98
N ASN A 44 3.74 -6.06 -12.71
CA ASN A 44 2.32 -6.39 -12.70
C ASN A 44 1.80 -6.25 -11.26
N TRP A 45 1.20 -5.11 -10.95
CA TRP A 45 0.74 -4.83 -9.60
C TRP A 45 -0.54 -5.59 -9.28
N THR A 46 -0.52 -6.34 -8.18
CA THR A 46 -1.72 -6.97 -7.64
C THR A 46 -2.37 -6.03 -6.63
N PHE A 47 -3.42 -5.33 -7.06
CA PHE A 47 -4.27 -4.55 -6.18
C PHE A 47 -5.10 -5.45 -5.30
N VAL A 48 -5.17 -5.12 -4.02
CA VAL A 48 -5.96 -5.88 -3.05
C VAL A 48 -7.37 -5.31 -2.93
N GLY A 49 -8.35 -6.19 -3.00
CA GLY A 49 -9.75 -5.89 -2.84
C GLY A 49 -10.09 -5.63 -1.37
N GLN A 50 -11.31 -5.15 -1.15
CA GLN A 50 -11.76 -4.79 0.20
C GLN A 50 -11.65 -5.95 1.20
N LYS A 51 -11.91 -7.18 0.75
CA LYS A 51 -11.81 -8.37 1.60
C LYS A 51 -10.37 -8.61 2.08
N LYS A 52 -9.39 -8.49 1.20
CA LYS A 52 -7.98 -8.75 1.54
C LYS A 52 -7.35 -7.61 2.34
N LEU A 53 -7.74 -6.36 2.09
CA LEU A 53 -7.29 -5.20 2.89
C LEU A 53 -7.50 -5.41 4.40
N ILE A 54 -8.64 -5.96 4.79
CA ILE A 54 -9.04 -6.19 6.20
C ILE A 54 -8.58 -7.54 6.77
N GLU A 55 -7.94 -8.39 5.97
CA GLU A 55 -7.41 -9.66 6.43
C GLU A 55 -6.21 -9.40 7.35
N PRO A 56 -6.05 -10.21 8.42
CA PRO A 56 -4.90 -10.07 9.29
C PRO A 56 -3.61 -10.44 8.54
N ILE A 57 -2.51 -9.80 8.89
CA ILE A 57 -1.19 -10.19 8.38
C ILE A 57 -0.77 -11.46 9.10
N TYR A 58 -0.77 -12.59 8.38
CA TYR A 58 -0.26 -13.85 8.92
C TYR A 58 1.28 -13.85 8.87
N SER A 59 1.92 -13.42 9.96
CA SER A 59 3.38 -13.54 10.13
C SER A 59 3.74 -14.52 11.25
N LYS A 60 4.92 -15.16 11.15
CA LYS A 60 5.43 -16.11 12.17
C LYS A 60 5.64 -15.45 13.54
N SER A 61 5.89 -14.14 13.56
CA SER A 61 5.87 -13.31 14.76
C SER A 61 4.42 -12.95 15.09
N LYS A 62 3.83 -13.56 16.13
CA LYS A 62 2.46 -13.33 16.64
C LYS A 62 2.22 -11.89 17.15
N GLN A 63 2.62 -10.84 16.43
CA GLN A 63 2.41 -9.47 16.84
C GLN A 63 1.20 -8.88 16.10
N ASP A 64 0.16 -8.70 16.90
CA ASP A 64 -0.95 -7.76 16.80
C ASP A 64 -1.87 -7.93 15.60
N GLY A 65 -3.18 -7.74 15.81
CA GLY A 65 -4.21 -7.84 14.78
C GLY A 65 -4.16 -6.77 13.68
N LEU A 66 -2.95 -6.38 13.27
CA LEU A 66 -2.68 -5.57 12.09
C LEU A 66 -3.28 -6.24 10.87
N LYS A 67 -3.91 -5.39 10.06
CA LYS A 67 -4.54 -5.81 8.81
C LYS A 67 -3.58 -5.60 7.64
N TRP A 68 -3.83 -6.26 6.52
CA TRP A 68 -2.96 -6.20 5.35
C TRP A 68 -2.68 -4.77 4.90
N TRP A 69 -3.67 -3.89 4.97
CA TRP A 69 -3.49 -2.46 4.66
C TRP A 69 -2.43 -1.76 5.52
N GLN A 70 -2.04 -2.33 6.66
CA GLN A 70 -1.01 -1.85 7.60
C GLN A 70 0.35 -2.56 7.45
N ILE A 71 0.60 -3.27 6.35
CA ILE A 71 1.82 -4.06 6.18
C ILE A 71 3.11 -3.24 6.28
N LEU A 72 3.09 -1.97 5.87
CA LEU A 72 4.23 -1.06 6.06
C LEU A 72 4.49 -0.73 7.53
N THR A 73 3.44 -0.64 8.36
CA THR A 73 3.61 -0.48 9.81
C THR A 73 4.26 -1.71 10.42
N TYR A 74 3.90 -2.90 9.93
CA TYR A 74 4.55 -4.14 10.34
C TYR A 74 6.03 -4.16 9.95
N TYR A 75 6.39 -3.84 8.71
CA TYR A 75 7.79 -3.77 8.27
C TYR A 75 8.59 -2.72 9.04
N TRP A 76 7.99 -1.57 9.34
CA TRP A 76 8.62 -0.54 10.16
C TRP A 76 8.92 -1.05 11.58
N ARG A 77 7.94 -1.67 12.25
CA ARG A 77 8.17 -2.26 13.59
C ARG A 77 9.22 -3.37 13.58
N ASP A 78 9.17 -4.25 12.60
CA ASP A 78 10.13 -5.34 12.45
C ASP A 78 11.56 -4.82 12.20
N SER A 79 11.69 -3.76 11.40
CA SER A 79 12.98 -3.14 11.10
C SER A 79 13.57 -2.30 12.23
N LEU A 80 12.76 -1.80 13.17
CA LEU A 80 13.25 -1.24 14.44
C LEU A 80 13.87 -2.29 15.37
N ASN A 81 13.30 -3.50 15.36
CA ASN A 81 13.74 -4.59 16.24
C ASN A 81 14.99 -5.31 15.70
N LYS A 82 15.19 -5.31 14.38
CA LYS A 82 16.36 -5.91 13.76
C LYS A 82 17.50 -4.88 13.71
N LYS A 83 18.65 -5.21 14.31
CA LYS A 83 19.91 -4.43 14.18
C LYS A 83 20.47 -4.53 12.74
N ILE A 84 19.77 -4.00 11.76
CA ILE A 84 20.18 -4.05 10.35
C ILE A 84 21.07 -2.83 10.06
N GLY A 85 22.33 -3.08 9.71
CA GLY A 85 23.30 -2.05 9.34
C GLY A 85 23.13 -1.44 7.94
N LYS A 86 22.05 -1.77 7.23
CA LYS A 86 21.70 -1.15 5.93
C LYS A 86 20.79 0.06 6.19
N LYS A 87 21.02 1.15 5.45
CA LYS A 87 20.09 2.30 5.41
C LYS A 87 18.71 1.77 5.03
N ASN A 88 17.76 1.85 5.95
CA ASN A 88 16.37 1.56 5.71
C ASN A 88 15.63 2.90 5.80
N SER A 89 15.08 3.40 4.70
CA SER A 89 14.44 4.71 4.71
C SER A 89 13.11 4.68 5.47
N LEU A 90 12.51 3.50 5.64
CA LEU A 90 11.33 3.29 6.48
C LEU A 90 11.64 3.66 7.94
N ASN A 91 12.84 3.31 8.45
CA ASN A 91 13.28 3.67 9.81
C ASN A 91 13.47 5.18 10.04
N ASN A 92 13.60 5.97 8.96
CA ASN A 92 13.70 7.43 9.07
C ASN A 92 12.32 8.11 9.19
N LEU A 93 11.24 7.34 9.00
CA LEU A 93 9.87 7.81 9.18
C LEU A 93 9.42 7.56 10.62
N ASP A 94 8.62 8.48 11.16
CA ASP A 94 7.96 8.29 12.44
C ASP A 94 6.74 7.34 12.32
N GLU A 95 6.29 6.81 13.46
CA GLU A 95 5.15 5.88 13.51
C GLU A 95 3.88 6.50 12.90
N ALA A 96 3.66 7.80 13.13
CA ALA A 96 2.48 8.50 12.63
C ALA A 96 2.47 8.54 11.10
N SER A 97 3.62 8.78 10.47
CA SER A 97 3.79 8.80 9.03
C SER A 97 3.48 7.43 8.42
N VAL A 98 4.10 6.37 8.95
CA VAL A 98 3.92 5.00 8.41
C VAL A 98 2.51 4.48 8.66
N ARG A 99 1.88 4.82 9.79
CA ARG A 99 0.50 4.43 10.10
C ARG A 99 -0.53 4.97 9.09
N ASN A 100 -0.21 6.10 8.45
CA ASN A 100 -1.06 6.72 7.42
C ASN A 100 -0.68 6.32 5.98
N MET A 101 0.28 5.42 5.82
CA MET A 101 0.60 4.79 4.54
C MET A 101 -0.21 3.50 4.39
N VAL A 102 -1.32 3.60 3.65
CA VAL A 102 -2.26 2.50 3.42
C VAL A 102 -1.77 1.67 2.25
N ALA A 103 -1.34 0.44 2.49
CA ALA A 103 -0.96 -0.47 1.41
C ALA A 103 -2.19 -0.85 0.56
N VAL A 104 -2.02 -0.83 -0.76
CA VAL A 104 -3.13 -1.07 -1.73
C VAL A 104 -2.78 -2.04 -2.85
N ALA A 105 -1.50 -2.23 -3.15
CA ALA A 105 -1.07 -3.22 -4.12
C ALA A 105 0.31 -3.77 -3.76
N TYR A 106 0.65 -4.92 -4.33
CA TYR A 106 1.97 -5.52 -4.16
C TYR A 106 2.46 -6.18 -5.44
N ASP A 107 3.78 -6.28 -5.57
CA ASP A 107 4.47 -7.07 -6.58
C ASP A 107 5.81 -7.55 -6.02
N GLU A 108 6.08 -8.86 -6.05
CA GLU A 108 7.34 -9.48 -5.58
C GLU A 108 7.88 -9.01 -4.19
N GLY A 109 7.02 -8.47 -3.32
CA GLY A 109 7.37 -7.94 -2.00
C GLY A 109 7.42 -6.41 -1.94
N ASP A 110 7.50 -5.73 -3.07
CA ASP A 110 7.29 -4.28 -3.17
C ASP A 110 5.82 -3.95 -2.90
N ILE A 111 5.60 -2.81 -2.26
CA ILE A 111 4.28 -2.40 -1.79
C ILE A 111 3.95 -1.02 -2.36
N LEU A 112 2.86 -0.93 -3.11
CA LEU A 112 2.25 0.34 -3.47
C LEU A 112 1.34 0.79 -2.33
N TYR A 113 1.46 2.04 -1.92
CA TYR A 113 0.64 2.60 -0.85
C TYR A 113 0.03 3.94 -1.25
N ILE A 114 -1.01 4.31 -0.50
CA ILE A 114 -1.64 5.63 -0.53
C ILE A 114 -1.28 6.34 0.78
N ASN A 115 -0.75 7.55 0.68
CA ASN A 115 -0.42 8.39 1.83
C ASN A 115 -1.58 9.32 2.18
N VAL A 116 -2.29 9.00 3.25
CA VAL A 116 -3.49 9.75 3.67
C VAL A 116 -3.14 11.14 4.20
N LEU A 117 -1.93 11.34 4.76
CA LEU A 117 -1.49 12.67 5.22
C LEU A 117 -1.10 13.60 4.06
N LYS A 118 -0.88 13.05 2.86
CA LYS A 118 -0.47 13.80 1.67
C LYS A 118 -1.54 13.74 0.59
N ASP A 119 -2.79 13.98 0.97
CA ASP A 119 -3.92 14.04 0.02
C ASP A 119 -4.01 12.81 -0.91
N PHE A 120 -3.84 11.63 -0.31
CA PHE A 120 -3.86 10.35 -1.02
C PHE A 120 -2.84 10.21 -2.15
N GLN A 121 -1.69 10.89 -2.04
CA GLN A 121 -0.55 10.67 -2.93
C GLN A 121 -0.10 9.21 -2.90
N ILE A 122 0.34 8.74 -4.05
CA ILE A 122 0.80 7.38 -4.23
C ILE A 122 2.28 7.28 -3.86
N GLY A 123 2.66 6.20 -3.19
CA GLY A 123 4.05 5.91 -2.94
C GLY A 123 4.35 4.43 -3.16
N VAL A 124 5.64 4.11 -3.17
CA VAL A 124 6.12 2.73 -3.27
C VAL A 124 7.16 2.46 -2.21
N TYR A 125 7.05 1.31 -1.57
CA TYR A 125 8.11 0.71 -0.77
C TYR A 125 8.77 -0.38 -1.60
N LEU A 126 10.09 -0.28 -1.78
CA LEU A 126 10.91 -1.27 -2.47
C LEU A 126 11.58 -2.18 -1.45
N ASN A 127 11.21 -3.45 -1.47
CA ASN A 127 11.63 -4.45 -0.50
C ASN A 127 13.12 -4.80 -0.63
N ASP A 128 13.64 -4.85 -1.86
CA ASP A 128 15.04 -5.20 -2.13
C ASP A 128 16.04 -4.22 -1.51
N VAL A 129 15.69 -2.93 -1.55
CA VAL A 129 16.52 -1.84 -1.02
C VAL A 129 16.03 -1.31 0.33
N ASN A 130 14.86 -1.73 0.80
CA ASN A 130 14.18 -1.21 1.99
C ASN A 130 14.03 0.32 1.95
N GLU A 131 13.57 0.84 0.80
CA GLU A 131 13.39 2.27 0.58
C GLU A 131 11.95 2.62 0.23
N VAL A 132 11.52 3.80 0.67
CA VAL A 132 10.20 4.38 0.49
C VAL A 132 10.35 5.59 -0.42
N PHE A 133 9.56 5.62 -1.49
CA PHE A 133 9.50 6.70 -2.46
C PHE A 133 8.09 7.22 -2.57
N ASP A 134 7.88 8.49 -2.25
CA ASP A 134 6.65 9.17 -2.61
C ASP A 134 6.68 9.51 -4.09
N LEU A 135 5.65 9.09 -4.80
CA LEU A 135 5.47 9.32 -6.21
C LEU A 135 4.49 10.47 -6.27
N ASN A 136 4.87 11.62 -6.82
CA ASN A 136 4.04 12.82 -6.89
C ASN A 136 2.85 12.64 -7.87
N PHE A 137 2.11 11.54 -7.74
CA PHE A 137 0.92 11.15 -8.47
C PHE A 137 -0.24 11.04 -7.49
N THR A 138 -1.40 11.48 -7.95
CA THR A 138 -2.68 11.22 -7.28
C THR A 138 -3.23 9.86 -7.68
N LEU A 139 -4.28 9.42 -6.99
CA LEU A 139 -5.06 8.25 -7.41
C LEU A 139 -5.64 8.40 -8.82
N GLU A 140 -6.06 9.61 -9.20
CA GLU A 140 -6.60 9.89 -10.54
C GLU A 140 -5.52 9.73 -11.62
N ASP A 141 -4.31 10.22 -11.36
CA ASP A 141 -3.17 10.08 -12.27
C ASP A 141 -2.82 8.61 -12.51
N ILE A 142 -2.84 7.80 -11.46
CA ILE A 142 -2.51 6.38 -11.53
C ILE A 142 -3.62 5.61 -12.24
N PHE A 143 -4.89 5.86 -11.91
CA PHE A 143 -6.02 5.15 -12.51
C PHE A 143 -6.29 5.52 -13.97
N SER A 144 -5.94 6.74 -14.40
CA SER A 144 -6.01 7.10 -15.83
C SER A 144 -4.94 6.38 -16.67
N LYS A 145 -3.85 5.92 -16.04
CA LYS A 145 -2.71 5.24 -16.69
C LYS A 145 -2.72 3.73 -16.50
N MET A 146 -3.74 3.19 -15.84
CA MET A 146 -3.79 1.78 -15.50
C MET A 146 -4.56 0.96 -16.53
N LYS A 147 -4.13 -0.28 -16.73
CA LYS A 147 -4.84 -1.30 -17.49
C LYS A 147 -5.03 -2.53 -16.62
N VAL A 148 -6.28 -2.89 -16.35
CA VAL A 148 -6.63 -4.13 -15.65
C VAL A 148 -6.44 -5.30 -16.61
N ILE A 149 -5.62 -6.27 -16.22
CA ILE A 149 -5.35 -7.50 -16.97
C ILE A 149 -6.25 -8.64 -16.49
N TYR A 150 -6.53 -8.67 -15.18
CA TYR A 150 -7.37 -9.68 -14.54
C TYR A 150 -8.03 -9.10 -13.28
N SER A 151 -9.22 -9.59 -12.96
CA SER A 151 -9.98 -9.27 -11.74
C SER A 151 -10.90 -10.44 -11.39
N ASP A 152 -11.12 -10.68 -10.09
CA ASP A 152 -12.00 -11.73 -9.57
C ASP A 152 -13.31 -11.23 -8.92
#